data_AF-A0A348W0B1-F1
#
_entry.id   AF-A0A348W0B1-F1
#
_cell.length_a   1.000
_cell.length_b   1.000
_cell.length_c   1.000
_cell.angle_alpha   90.00
_cell.angle_beta   90.00
_cell.angle_gamma   90.00
#
_symmetry.space_group_name_H-M   'P 1'
#
loop_
_entity.id
_entity.type
_entity.pdbx_description
1 polymer ?
#
loop_
_entity_poly.entity_id
_entity_poly.type
_entity_poly.pdbx_seq_one_letter_code
_entity_poly.pdbx_strand_id
1 'polypeptide(L)'
;MKKLIPLLLLLTTLSVSFKDNKSTKFLYKYEIRAATNSTKDLYDLYSYKEHLIETYEKVLLTTDSSFKNEYLNSYIETFDYKDAVTKYVNGVIIQTIGKGYGKKISGDLRVSECDEEPIREKFYIFDLFNN
;
A
#
# COMPACT_ATOMS: atom_id res chain seq x y z
N MET A 1 13.09 35.20 56.75
CA MET A 1 12.31 34.07 56.17
C MET A 1 12.47 34.08 54.65
N LYS A 2 12.63 32.88 54.10
CA LYS A 2 13.01 32.52 52.73
C LYS A 2 12.16 33.18 51.63
N LYS A 3 12.76 33.37 50.45
CA LYS A 3 12.29 32.80 49.17
C LYS A 3 13.37 32.98 48.09
N LEU A 4 14.28 32.01 48.05
CA LEU A 4 15.02 31.67 46.82
C LEU A 4 13.99 31.14 45.83
N ILE A 5 13.90 31.77 44.66
CA ILE A 5 13.14 31.26 43.52
C ILE A 5 14.14 30.39 42.74
N PRO A 6 14.00 29.04 42.71
CA PRO A 6 14.73 28.29 41.73
C PRO A 6 13.97 28.38 40.41
N LEU A 7 14.62 29.04 39.46
CA LEU A 7 14.41 28.93 38.03
C LEU A 7 14.51 27.45 37.65
N LEU A 8 13.37 26.77 37.62
CA LEU A 8 13.27 25.38 37.17
C LEU A 8 13.32 25.41 35.64
N LEU A 9 14.53 25.28 35.09
CA LEU A 9 14.79 24.96 33.70
C LEU A 9 14.02 23.68 33.33
N LEU A 10 12.84 23.85 32.74
CA LEU A 10 12.11 22.78 32.09
C LEU A 10 12.79 22.51 30.74
N LEU A 11 13.97 21.88 30.76
CA LEU A 11 14.49 21.18 29.58
C LEU A 11 13.61 19.93 29.39
N THR A 12 12.45 20.14 28.77
CA THR A 12 11.79 19.04 28.08
C THR A 12 12.56 18.85 26.78
N THR A 13 13.58 18.00 26.83
CA THR A 13 14.15 17.44 25.61
C THR A 13 12.99 16.77 24.88
N LEU A 14 12.59 17.34 23.74
CA LEU A 14 11.77 16.64 22.77
C LEU A 14 12.56 15.38 22.42
N SER A 15 12.20 14.27 23.05
CA SER A 15 12.52 12.95 22.56
C SER A 15 11.67 12.76 21.32
N VAL A 16 12.14 13.34 20.21
CA VAL A 16 11.71 12.93 18.88
C VAL A 16 12.18 11.49 18.76
N SER A 17 11.31 10.56 19.15
CA SER A 17 11.49 9.16 18.80
C SER A 17 11.39 9.14 17.28
N PHE A 18 12.55 9.13 16.61
CA PHE A 18 12.63 8.61 15.27
C PHE A 18 12.15 7.17 15.43
N LYS A 19 10.87 6.94 15.11
CA LYS A 19 10.36 5.60 14.93
C LYS A 19 11.24 5.06 13.83
N ASP A 20 12.17 4.20 14.22
CA ASP A 20 13.15 3.58 13.37
C ASP A 20 12.32 2.83 12.34
N ASN A 21 12.04 3.51 11.23
CA ASN A 21 11.15 3.04 10.19
C ASN A 21 12.04 2.07 9.44
N LYS A 22 12.23 0.88 10.02
CA LYS A 22 12.86 -0.25 9.35
C LYS A 22 12.15 -0.35 8.03
N SER A 23 12.80 0.19 6.98
CA SER A 23 12.28 0.22 5.64
C SER A 23 12.00 -1.23 5.31
N THR A 24 10.72 -1.60 5.37
CA THR A 24 10.34 -2.98 5.20
C THR A 24 10.55 -3.26 3.72
N LYS A 25 11.41 -4.21 3.42
CA LYS A 25 11.74 -4.57 2.04
C LYS A 25 10.45 -4.83 1.26
N PHE A 26 10.31 -4.19 0.11
CA PHE A 26 9.23 -4.44 -0.81
C PHE A 26 9.16 -5.93 -1.17
N LEU A 27 7.97 -6.51 -0.97
CA LEU A 27 7.73 -7.94 -1.13
C LEU A 27 7.16 -8.29 -2.50
N TYR A 28 6.98 -7.30 -3.38
CA TYR A 28 6.33 -7.50 -4.68
C TYR A 28 4.92 -8.08 -4.51
N LYS A 29 4.16 -7.58 -3.52
CA LYS A 29 2.79 -8.00 -3.25
C LYS A 29 1.85 -6.81 -3.22
N TYR A 30 0.60 -7.08 -3.57
CA TYR A 30 -0.50 -6.12 -3.41
C TYR A 30 -1.70 -6.72 -2.68
N GLU A 31 -2.52 -5.85 -2.10
CA GLU A 31 -3.85 -6.16 -1.56
C GLU A 31 -4.82 -5.05 -1.98
N ILE A 32 -6.02 -5.41 -2.44
CA ILE A 32 -7.11 -4.48 -2.71
C ILE A 32 -8.31 -4.87 -1.85
N ARG A 33 -8.86 -3.88 -1.13
CA ARG A 33 -9.98 -4.05 -0.21
C ARG A 33 -11.21 -3.33 -0.73
N ALA A 34 -12.29 -4.06 -0.97
CA ALA A 34 -13.57 -3.50 -1.38
C ALA A 34 -14.25 -2.72 -0.26
N ALA A 35 -15.12 -1.78 -0.62
CA ALA A 35 -15.94 -1.05 0.35
C ALA A 35 -16.93 -1.98 1.06
N THR A 36 -17.63 -2.83 0.30
CA THR A 36 -18.61 -3.82 0.80
C THR A 36 -18.47 -5.16 0.07
N ASN A 37 -19.35 -6.13 0.40
CA ASN A 37 -19.44 -7.43 -0.29
C ASN A 37 -20.47 -7.44 -1.43
N SER A 38 -20.91 -6.27 -1.92
CA SER A 38 -21.84 -6.22 -3.04
C SER A 38 -21.20 -6.76 -4.32
N THR A 39 -22.01 -7.34 -5.22
CA THR A 39 -21.51 -7.84 -6.51
C THR A 39 -20.85 -6.73 -7.34
N LYS A 40 -21.36 -5.49 -7.25
CA LYS A 40 -20.74 -4.33 -7.90
C LYS A 40 -19.32 -4.11 -7.39
N ASP A 41 -19.12 -4.10 -6.08
CA ASP A 41 -17.80 -3.87 -5.50
C ASP A 41 -16.83 -5.02 -5.85
N LEU A 42 -17.34 -6.24 -6.03
CA LEU A 42 -16.55 -7.36 -6.55
C LEU A 42 -16.07 -7.13 -7.99
N TYR A 43 -16.91 -6.59 -8.87
CA TYR A 43 -16.49 -6.21 -10.21
C TYR A 43 -15.47 -5.07 -10.19
N ASP A 44 -15.70 -4.09 -9.32
CA ASP A 44 -14.81 -2.94 -9.19
C ASP A 44 -13.41 -3.39 -8.78
N LEU A 45 -13.26 -4.35 -7.85
CA LEU A 45 -11.95 -4.90 -7.43
C LEU A 45 -11.04 -5.26 -8.61
N TYR A 46 -11.59 -5.80 -9.70
CA TYR A 46 -10.79 -6.13 -10.89
C TYR A 46 -10.30 -4.91 -11.65
N SER A 47 -11.14 -3.87 -11.78
CA SER A 47 -10.72 -2.60 -12.39
C SER A 47 -9.62 -1.93 -11.56
N TYR A 48 -9.73 -2.00 -10.24
CA TYR A 48 -8.70 -1.54 -9.30
C TYR A 48 -7.40 -2.35 -9.42
N LYS A 49 -7.50 -3.68 -9.57
CA LYS A 49 -6.36 -4.59 -9.81
C LYS A 49 -5.58 -4.22 -11.06
N GLU A 50 -6.28 -4.07 -12.18
CA GLU A 50 -5.63 -3.75 -13.45
C GLU A 50 -4.93 -2.39 -13.38
N HIS A 51 -5.58 -1.37 -12.80
CA HIS A 51 -4.94 -0.06 -12.62
C HIS A 51 -3.70 -0.14 -11.72
N LEU A 52 -3.76 -0.87 -10.59
CA LEU A 52 -2.63 -1.03 -9.69
C LEU A 52 -1.44 -1.69 -10.40
N ILE A 53 -1.70 -2.77 -11.14
CA ILE A 53 -0.68 -3.47 -11.92
C ILE A 53 -0.09 -2.57 -13.00
N GLU A 54 -0.92 -1.85 -13.75
CA GLU A 54 -0.47 -0.92 -14.79
C GLU A 54 0.42 0.20 -14.24
N THR A 55 0.00 0.80 -13.13
CA THR A 55 0.80 1.83 -12.45
C THR A 55 2.13 1.25 -11.97
N TYR A 56 2.11 0.06 -11.36
CA TYR A 56 3.33 -0.64 -10.94
C TYR A 56 4.29 -0.89 -12.10
N GLU A 57 3.80 -1.47 -13.20
CA GLU A 57 4.60 -1.76 -14.39
C GLU A 57 5.22 -0.48 -14.98
N LYS A 58 4.46 0.61 -14.97
CA LYS A 58 4.90 1.89 -15.53
C LYS A 58 5.95 2.61 -14.68
N VAL A 59 5.84 2.58 -13.36
CA VAL A 59 6.64 3.46 -12.47
C VAL A 59 7.63 2.73 -11.58
N LEU A 60 7.47 1.42 -11.37
CA LEU A 60 8.28 0.66 -10.42
C LEU A 60 8.94 -0.59 -10.99
N LEU A 61 8.39 -1.25 -12.02
CA LEU A 61 8.96 -2.50 -12.51
C LEU A 61 10.42 -2.35 -12.95
N THR A 62 10.68 -1.33 -13.78
CA THR A 62 12.01 -1.03 -14.34
C THR A 62 12.88 -0.12 -13.46
N THR A 63 12.30 0.43 -12.39
CA THR A 63 13.04 1.22 -11.39
C THR A 63 14.06 0.33 -10.69
N ASP A 64 15.27 0.86 -10.48
CA ASP A 64 16.32 0.14 -9.77
C ASP A 64 15.82 -0.30 -8.38
N SER A 65 16.06 -1.57 -8.06
CA SER A 65 15.58 -2.23 -6.83
C SER A 65 15.94 -1.50 -5.53
N SER A 66 17.07 -0.77 -5.51
CA SER A 66 17.53 0.01 -4.37
C SER A 66 16.63 1.21 -4.08
N PHE A 67 15.96 1.76 -5.09
CA PHE A 67 15.07 2.92 -4.96
C PHE A 67 13.59 2.56 -4.80
N LYS A 68 13.18 1.31 -5.07
CA LYS A 68 11.75 0.92 -5.00
C LYS A 68 11.11 1.20 -3.64
N ASN A 69 11.83 0.90 -2.55
CA ASN A 69 11.33 1.20 -1.19
C ASN A 69 11.21 2.71 -0.95
N GLU A 70 12.17 3.51 -1.39
CA GLU A 70 12.13 4.96 -1.23
C GLU A 70 10.95 5.54 -2.01
N TYR A 71 10.78 5.12 -3.27
CA TYR A 71 9.66 5.52 -4.11
C TYR A 71 8.32 5.19 -3.44
N LEU A 72 8.14 3.96 -2.95
CA LEU A 72 6.91 3.53 -2.30
C LEU A 72 6.63 4.26 -0.97
N ASN A 73 7.65 4.75 -0.27
CA ASN A 73 7.43 5.55 0.94
C ASN A 73 7.10 7.01 0.63
N SER A 74 7.62 7.55 -0.48
CA SER A 74 7.51 8.96 -0.83
C SER A 74 6.36 9.29 -1.78
N TYR A 75 5.93 8.33 -2.59
CA TYR A 75 5.03 8.56 -3.74
C TYR A 75 3.93 7.50 -3.86
N ILE A 76 3.52 6.87 -2.76
CA ILE A 76 2.50 5.80 -2.76
C ILE A 76 1.15 6.24 -3.33
N GLU A 77 0.81 7.51 -3.19
CA GLU A 77 -0.40 8.14 -3.72
C GLU A 77 -0.46 8.08 -5.26
N THR A 78 0.66 7.82 -5.94
CA THR A 78 0.67 7.54 -7.40
C THR A 78 -0.22 6.34 -7.75
N PHE A 79 -0.45 5.44 -6.79
CA PHE A 79 -1.32 4.28 -6.95
C PHE A 79 -2.79 4.55 -6.63
N ASP A 80 -3.15 5.74 -6.17
CA ASP A 80 -4.55 6.09 -5.91
C ASP A 80 -5.35 6.06 -7.21
N TYR A 81 -6.59 5.56 -7.10
CA TYR A 81 -7.49 5.41 -8.23
C TYR A 81 -8.91 5.67 -7.77
N LYS A 82 -9.65 6.51 -8.49
CA LYS A 82 -11.04 6.86 -8.16
C LYS A 82 -11.20 7.23 -6.66
N ASP A 83 -12.00 6.48 -5.91
CA ASP A 83 -12.29 6.69 -4.49
C ASP A 83 -11.43 5.83 -3.54
N ALA A 84 -10.40 5.16 -4.06
CA ALA A 84 -9.52 4.34 -3.25
C ALA A 84 -8.27 5.09 -2.77
N VAL A 85 -7.86 4.79 -1.54
CA VAL A 85 -6.63 5.30 -0.92
C VAL A 85 -5.61 4.17 -0.81
N THR A 86 -4.38 4.46 -1.21
CA THR A 86 -3.27 3.50 -1.21
C THR A 86 -2.29 3.77 -0.07
N LYS A 87 -1.80 2.69 0.53
CA LYS A 87 -0.78 2.73 1.58
C LYS A 87 0.27 1.66 1.33
N TYR A 88 1.51 1.97 1.70
CA TYR A 88 2.60 1.02 1.71
C TYR A 88 2.83 0.56 3.15
N VAL A 89 2.51 -0.70 3.44
CA VAL A 89 2.56 -1.24 4.81
C VAL A 89 3.23 -2.60 4.78
N ASN A 90 4.26 -2.77 5.62
CA ASN A 90 4.98 -4.03 5.77
C ASN A 90 5.44 -4.67 4.44
N GLY A 91 5.89 -3.86 3.48
CA GLY A 91 6.37 -4.36 2.20
C GLY A 91 5.29 -4.64 1.15
N VAL A 92 4.03 -4.29 1.42
CA VAL A 92 2.86 -4.56 0.56
C VAL A 92 2.17 -3.24 0.15
N ILE A 93 1.78 -3.14 -1.12
CA ILE A 93 0.93 -2.05 -1.62
C ILE A 93 -0.53 -2.40 -1.29
N ILE A 94 -1.17 -1.63 -0.43
CA ILE A 94 -2.56 -1.88 0.02
C ILE A 94 -3.45 -0.74 -0.48
N GLN A 95 -4.35 -1.05 -1.40
CA GLN A 95 -5.36 -0.12 -1.88
C GLN A 95 -6.71 -0.40 -1.20
N THR A 96 -7.33 0.64 -0.64
CA THR A 96 -8.58 0.51 0.12
C THR A 96 -9.67 1.37 -0.50
N ILE A 97 -10.73 0.73 -0.98
CA ILE A 97 -11.92 1.38 -1.55
C ILE A 97 -12.89 1.70 -0.41
N GLY A 98 -13.30 2.97 -0.28
CA GLY A 98 -14.13 3.42 0.82
C GLY A 98 -13.53 3.08 2.19
N LYS A 99 -14.28 2.34 3.03
CA LYS A 99 -13.82 1.91 4.36
C LYS A 99 -13.11 0.55 4.39
N GLY A 100 -13.08 -0.19 3.28
CA GLY A 100 -12.37 -1.47 3.19
C GLY A 100 -12.98 -2.65 3.96
N TYR A 101 -14.30 -2.65 4.19
CA TYR A 101 -14.98 -3.72 4.95
C TYR A 101 -15.42 -4.92 4.09
N GLY A 102 -15.23 -4.83 2.78
CA GLY A 102 -15.64 -5.85 1.82
C GLY A 102 -14.62 -6.95 1.59
N LYS A 103 -14.83 -7.69 0.49
CA LYS A 103 -13.93 -8.74 0.01
C LYS A 103 -12.56 -8.16 -0.31
N LYS A 104 -11.57 -9.02 -0.23
CA LYS A 104 -10.17 -8.70 -0.47
C LYS A 104 -9.63 -9.59 -1.56
N ILE A 105 -8.83 -9.00 -2.43
CA ILE A 105 -7.98 -9.74 -3.37
C ILE A 105 -6.53 -9.35 -3.11
N SER A 106 -5.64 -10.31 -3.27
CA SER A 106 -4.21 -10.13 -3.10
C SER A 106 -3.48 -10.94 -4.15
N GLY A 107 -2.30 -10.49 -4.52
CA GLY A 107 -1.47 -11.21 -5.47
C GLY A 107 -0.03 -10.72 -5.46
N ASP A 108 0.76 -11.38 -6.28
CA ASP A 108 2.16 -11.06 -6.49
C ASP A 108 2.31 -10.15 -7.72
N LEU A 109 3.32 -9.29 -7.69
CA LEU A 109 3.75 -8.41 -8.77
C LEU A 109 5.04 -8.97 -9.36
N ARG A 110 5.28 -8.71 -10.65
CA ARG A 110 6.55 -9.10 -11.30
C ARG A 110 7.74 -8.47 -10.59
N VAL A 111 8.78 -9.25 -10.37
CA VAL A 111 10.06 -8.77 -9.87
C VAL A 111 10.85 -8.11 -11.00
N SER A 112 10.76 -8.66 -12.20
CA SER A 112 11.45 -8.19 -13.41
C SER A 112 10.62 -8.34 -14.69
N GLU A 113 11.06 -7.70 -15.78
CA GLU A 113 10.44 -7.84 -17.11
C GLU A 113 10.58 -9.25 -17.69
N CYS A 114 11.53 -10.04 -17.21
CA CYS A 114 11.74 -11.43 -17.63
C CYS A 114 10.84 -12.43 -16.89
N ASP A 115 10.01 -11.98 -15.94
CA ASP A 115 9.06 -12.87 -15.26
C ASP A 115 7.90 -13.21 -16.21
N GLU A 116 7.91 -14.46 -16.68
CA GLU A 116 6.89 -15.00 -17.58
C GLU A 116 5.58 -15.36 -16.86
N GLU A 117 5.55 -15.32 -15.52
CA GLU A 117 4.34 -15.63 -14.76
C GLU A 117 3.21 -14.62 -15.05
N PRO A 118 1.99 -15.12 -15.35
CA PRO A 118 0.86 -14.27 -15.66
C PRO A 118 0.34 -13.57 -14.38
N ILE A 119 0.65 -12.29 -14.23
CA ILE A 119 0.11 -11.45 -13.13
C ILE A 119 -1.32 -10.95 -13.38
N ARG A 120 -1.72 -10.89 -14.67
CA ARG A 120 -3.08 -10.52 -15.09
C ARG A 120 -3.89 -11.79 -15.31
N GLU A 121 -4.23 -12.46 -14.21
CA GLU A 121 -5.20 -13.55 -14.29
C GLU A 121 -6.53 -13.02 -14.80
N LYS A 122 -7.00 -13.59 -15.92
CA LYS A 122 -8.31 -13.29 -16.50
C LYS A 122 -9.37 -13.74 -15.52
N PHE A 123 -10.25 -12.82 -15.15
CA PHE A 123 -11.41 -13.12 -14.33
C PHE A 123 -12.33 -14.07 -15.09
N TYR A 124 -12.62 -15.24 -14.51
CA TYR A 124 -13.68 -16.10 -15.00
C TYR A 124 -14.95 -15.76 -14.23
N ILE A 125 -16.06 -15.56 -14.95
CA ILE A 125 -17.37 -15.24 -14.36
C ILE A 125 -17.79 -16.29 -13.30
N PHE A 126 -17.22 -17.50 -13.36
CA PHE A 126 -17.44 -18.59 -12.40
C PHE A 126 -16.85 -18.33 -11.01
N ASP A 127 -15.82 -17.48 -10.89
CA ASP A 127 -15.25 -17.09 -9.59
C ASP A 127 -16.23 -16.28 -8.73
N LEU A 128 -17.32 -15.78 -9.34
CA LEU A 128 -18.43 -15.10 -8.65
C LEU A 128 -19.38 -16.06 -7.92
N PHE A 129 -19.49 -17.30 -8.39
CA PHE A 129 -20.49 -18.25 -7.92
C PHE A 129 -19.92 -19.29 -6.95
N ASN A 130 -18.60 -19.30 -6.74
CA ASN A 130 -17.90 -20.20 -5.81
C ASN A 130 -17.75 -19.63 -4.38
N ASN A 131 -18.63 -18.70 -3.98
CA ASN A 131 -18.67 -18.17 -2.62
C ASN A 131 -19.63 -18.97 -1.74
#